data_AF-A0A954YBD1-F1
#
_entry.id   AF-A0A954YBD1-F1
#
_cell.length_a   1.000
_cell.length_b   1.000
_cell.length_c   1.000
_cell.angle_alpha   90.00
_cell.angle_beta   90.00
_cell.angle_gamma   90.00
#
_symmetry.space_group_name_H-M   'P 1'
#
loop_
_entity.id
_entity.type
_entity.pdbx_description
1 polymer ?
#
loop_
_entity_poly.entity_id
_entity_poly.type
_entity_poly.pdbx_seq_one_letter_code
_entity_poly.pdbx_strand_id
1 'polypeptide(L)'
;MDRWQNNFLEKLNQAQSKWVTSFEETLNRAVTPAFKRVSTFVSDNGFRVTSPLKEDGRRSFKFELAENAYLLLIFRFGGIGELEVRTESFVPGREPSLNRSPVRLVDVDEEWATRQFQQSLDIFVDLLAGAKAADAANAEELLAV
;
A
#
# COMPACT_ATOMS: atom_id res chain seq x y z
N MET A 1 0.39 38.27 -15.05
CA MET A 1 1.63 37.49 -15.18
C MET A 1 2.36 37.94 -16.42
N ASP A 2 3.68 38.03 -16.36
CA ASP A 2 4.49 38.31 -17.55
C ASP A 2 4.61 37.09 -18.47
N ARG A 3 5.16 37.29 -19.67
CA ARG A 3 5.31 36.22 -20.68
C ARG A 3 6.23 35.09 -20.20
N TRP A 4 7.23 35.40 -19.39
CA TRP A 4 8.16 34.39 -18.89
C TRP A 4 7.47 33.50 -17.85
N GLN A 5 6.69 34.07 -16.94
CA GLN A 5 5.90 33.35 -15.94
C GLN A 5 4.93 32.36 -16.59
N ASN A 6 4.18 32.78 -17.62
CA ASN A 6 3.26 31.91 -18.33
C ASN A 6 3.98 30.72 -19.00
N ASN A 7 5.11 30.99 -19.68
CA ASN A 7 5.91 29.96 -20.33
C ASN A 7 6.56 28.99 -19.32
N PHE A 8 7.03 29.51 -18.18
CA PHE A 8 7.57 28.68 -17.11
C PHE A 8 6.51 27.74 -16.54
N LEU A 9 5.31 28.25 -16.24
CA LEU A 9 4.20 27.43 -15.76
C LEU A 9 3.79 26.36 -16.77
N GLU A 10 3.76 26.69 -18.06
CA GLU A 10 3.48 25.72 -19.12
C GLU A 10 4.51 24.59 -19.14
N LYS A 11 5.81 24.92 -19.10
CA LYS A 11 6.89 23.92 -19.03
C LYS A 11 6.84 23.08 -17.76
N LEU A 12 6.55 23.70 -16.62
CA LEU A 12 6.41 23.01 -15.34
C LEU A 12 5.26 22.01 -15.38
N ASN A 13 4.10 22.44 -15.87
CA ASN A 13 2.93 21.57 -16.03
C ASN A 13 3.22 20.39 -16.97
N GLN A 14 3.86 20.65 -18.12
CA GLN A 14 4.27 19.58 -19.04
C GLN A 14 5.23 18.59 -18.38
N ALA A 15 6.19 19.07 -17.58
CA ALA A 15 7.11 18.21 -16.86
C ALA A 15 6.39 17.37 -15.79
N GLN A 16 5.51 17.99 -14.99
CA GLN A 16 4.72 17.29 -13.97
C GLN A 16 3.82 16.21 -14.57
N SER A 17 3.10 16.54 -15.66
CA SER A 17 2.25 15.57 -16.35
C SER A 17 3.03 14.35 -16.83
N LYS A 18 4.23 14.53 -17.39
CA LYS A 18 5.09 13.40 -17.82
C LYS A 18 5.46 12.47 -16.68
N TRP A 19 5.77 13.02 -15.51
CA TRP A 19 6.12 12.21 -14.34
C TRP A 19 4.92 11.46 -13.77
N VAL A 20 3.74 12.08 -13.72
CA VAL A 20 2.50 11.39 -13.33
C VAL A 20 2.16 10.27 -14.32
N THR A 21 2.29 10.51 -15.63
CA THR A 21 2.10 9.47 -16.65
C THR A 21 3.07 8.31 -16.44
N SER A 22 4.36 8.58 -16.23
CA SER A 22 5.36 7.55 -15.97
C SER A 22 5.08 6.75 -14.70
N PHE A 23 4.58 7.41 -13.64
CA PHE A 23 4.10 6.76 -12.43
C PHE A 23 2.93 5.80 -12.73
N GLU A 24 1.89 6.26 -13.44
CA GLU A 24 0.73 5.42 -13.77
C GLU A 24 1.11 4.22 -14.66
N GLU A 25 2.00 4.44 -15.63
CA GLU A 25 2.55 3.36 -16.47
C GLU A 25 3.30 2.34 -15.62
N THR A 26 4.11 2.78 -14.67
CA THR A 26 4.82 1.90 -13.73
C THR A 26 3.86 1.09 -12.87
N LEU A 27 2.81 1.72 -12.32
CA LEU A 27 1.78 0.99 -11.57
C LEU A 27 1.03 -0.05 -12.42
N ASN A 28 0.76 0.28 -13.69
CA ASN A 28 0.08 -0.65 -14.61
C ASN A 28 0.98 -1.81 -15.02
N ARG A 29 2.28 -1.55 -15.25
CA ARG A 29 3.25 -2.54 -15.69
C ARG A 29 3.73 -3.48 -14.57
N ALA A 30 4.00 -2.94 -13.38
CA ALA A 30 4.65 -3.67 -12.29
C ALA A 30 3.69 -4.01 -11.14
N VAL A 31 2.97 -3.00 -10.63
CA VAL A 31 2.19 -3.17 -9.39
C VAL A 31 0.88 -3.92 -9.64
N THR A 32 0.21 -3.67 -10.76
CA THR A 32 -1.09 -4.27 -11.07
C THR A 32 -1.00 -5.78 -11.33
N PRO A 33 -0.01 -6.31 -12.08
CA PRO A 33 0.18 -7.76 -12.22
C PRO A 33 0.55 -8.43 -10.91
N ALA A 34 1.46 -7.83 -10.12
CA ALA A 34 1.82 -8.30 -8.79
C ALA A 34 0.58 -8.40 -7.88
N PHE A 35 -0.23 -7.34 -7.84
CA PHE A 35 -1.49 -7.33 -7.09
C PHE A 35 -2.42 -8.45 -7.55
N LYS A 36 -2.64 -8.63 -8.86
CA LYS A 36 -3.51 -9.70 -9.36
C LYS A 36 -3.07 -11.08 -8.85
N ARG A 37 -1.78 -11.42 -8.99
CA ARG A 37 -1.24 -12.70 -8.52
C ARG A 37 -1.46 -12.91 -7.02
N VAL A 38 -1.08 -11.92 -6.21
CA VAL A 38 -1.23 -12.01 -4.76
C VAL A 38 -2.70 -12.06 -4.35
N SER A 39 -3.55 -11.22 -4.98
CA SER A 39 -4.97 -11.13 -4.68
C SER A 39 -5.71 -12.44 -4.94
N THR A 40 -5.39 -13.17 -6.01
CA THR A 40 -5.96 -14.50 -6.28
C THR A 40 -5.63 -15.45 -5.15
N PHE A 41 -4.33 -15.58 -4.81
CA PHE A 41 -3.90 -16.47 -3.74
C PHE A 41 -4.56 -16.17 -2.39
N VAL A 42 -4.56 -14.91 -1.94
CA VAL A 42 -5.13 -14.58 -0.62
C VAL A 42 -6.66 -14.66 -0.62
N SER A 43 -7.32 -14.39 -1.75
CA SER A 43 -8.78 -14.53 -1.85
C SER A 43 -9.21 -16.00 -1.69
N ASP A 44 -8.46 -16.92 -2.29
CA ASP A 44 -8.67 -18.37 -2.12
C ASP A 44 -8.46 -18.84 -0.67
N ASN A 45 -7.82 -18.01 0.16
CA ASN A 45 -7.55 -18.26 1.57
C ASN A 45 -8.35 -17.35 2.52
N GLY A 46 -9.49 -16.83 2.06
CA GLY A 46 -10.47 -16.16 2.91
C GLY A 46 -10.30 -14.65 3.06
N PHE A 47 -9.32 -14.02 2.40
CA PHE A 47 -9.27 -12.57 2.34
C PHE A 47 -10.32 -12.02 1.37
N ARG A 48 -11.00 -10.94 1.76
CA ARG A 48 -11.68 -10.05 0.84
C ARG A 48 -10.68 -9.01 0.33
N VAL A 49 -10.50 -8.95 -0.98
CA VAL A 49 -9.57 -7.99 -1.60
C VAL A 49 -10.35 -6.93 -2.37
N THR A 50 -10.01 -5.66 -2.16
CA THR A 50 -10.59 -4.54 -2.90
C THR A 50 -9.50 -3.57 -3.36
N SER A 51 -9.78 -2.80 -4.41
CA SER A 51 -8.94 -1.70 -4.89
C SER A 51 -9.71 -0.39 -4.74
N PRO A 52 -9.84 0.15 -3.51
CA PRO A 52 -10.84 1.15 -3.19
C PRO A 52 -10.56 2.55 -3.78
N LEU A 53 -9.31 2.83 -4.17
CA LEU A 53 -8.93 4.14 -4.70
C LEU A 53 -7.98 4.03 -5.89
N LYS A 54 -8.37 4.68 -6.99
CA LYS A 54 -7.53 4.96 -8.15
C LYS A 54 -7.73 6.44 -8.52
N GLU A 55 -6.81 7.27 -8.08
CA GLU A 55 -6.74 8.71 -8.37
C GLU A 55 -5.41 8.99 -9.08
N ASP A 56 -5.32 10.12 -9.77
CA ASP A 56 -4.07 10.50 -10.45
C ASP A 56 -2.92 10.60 -9.44
N GLY A 57 -1.88 9.79 -9.63
CA GLY A 57 -0.73 9.77 -8.73
C GLY A 57 -0.98 8.97 -7.44
N ARG A 58 -2.07 8.21 -7.33
CA ARG A 58 -2.36 7.40 -6.14
C ARG A 58 -3.20 6.15 -6.44
N ARG A 59 -2.74 5.00 -5.96
CA ARG A 59 -3.48 3.74 -6.03
C ARG A 59 -3.43 3.00 -4.70
N SER A 60 -4.56 2.46 -4.26
CA SER A 60 -4.63 1.70 -3.02
C SER A 60 -5.24 0.33 -3.20
N PHE A 61 -4.77 -0.61 -2.39
CA PHE A 61 -5.17 -2.01 -2.37
C PHE A 61 -5.45 -2.40 -0.93
N LYS A 62 -6.64 -2.93 -0.68
CA LYS A 62 -7.11 -3.33 0.65
C LYS A 62 -7.28 -4.84 0.69
N PHE A 63 -6.74 -5.46 1.72
CA PHE A 63 -6.86 -6.88 2.04
C PHE A 63 -7.52 -6.98 3.40
N GLU A 64 -8.69 -7.60 3.46
CA GLU A 64 -9.52 -7.68 4.68
C GLU A 64 -9.72 -9.15 5.03
N LEU A 65 -9.45 -9.51 6.28
CA LEU A 65 -9.77 -10.86 6.79
C LEU A 65 -11.08 -10.86 7.60
N ALA A 66 -11.40 -9.73 8.22
CA ALA A 66 -12.65 -9.47 8.95
C ALA A 66 -12.99 -7.97 8.89
N GLU A 67 -14.19 -7.57 9.31
CA GLU A 67 -14.62 -6.16 9.31
C GLU A 67 -13.68 -5.25 10.12
N ASN A 68 -13.07 -5.78 11.17
CA ASN A 68 -12.15 -5.10 12.06
C ASN A 68 -10.68 -5.56 11.91
N ALA A 69 -10.32 -6.21 10.80
CA ALA A 69 -8.95 -6.65 10.55
C ALA A 69 -8.59 -6.46 9.07
N TYR A 70 -7.75 -5.47 8.79
CA TYR A 70 -7.35 -5.15 7.42
C TYR A 70 -5.90 -4.68 7.28
N LEU A 71 -5.42 -4.82 6.05
CA LEU A 71 -4.18 -4.30 5.54
C LEU A 71 -4.48 -3.41 4.34
N LEU A 72 -3.92 -2.20 4.33
CA LEU A 72 -4.07 -1.22 3.26
C LEU A 72 -2.68 -0.83 2.74
N LEU A 73 -2.42 -1.10 1.46
CA LEU A 73 -1.22 -0.63 0.76
C LEU A 73 -1.60 0.51 -0.17
N ILE A 74 -0.86 1.61 -0.11
CA ILE A 74 -1.08 2.82 -0.89
C ILE A 74 0.22 3.15 -1.63
N PHE A 75 0.19 3.08 -2.95
CA PHE A 75 1.25 3.56 -3.81
C PHE A 75 0.91 5.00 -4.21
N ARG A 76 1.80 5.94 -3.93
CA ARG A 76 1.60 7.35 -4.29
C ARG A 76 2.80 7.93 -4.98
N PHE A 77 2.57 8.90 -5.85
CA PHE A 77 3.60 9.74 -6.43
C PHE A 77 4.22 10.59 -5.31
N GLY A 78 5.49 10.32 -4.98
CA GLY A 78 6.20 10.99 -3.89
C GLY A 78 6.92 12.27 -4.34
N GLY A 79 7.29 12.32 -5.62
CA GLY A 79 8.07 13.40 -6.22
C GLY A 79 8.60 13.00 -7.59
N ILE A 80 9.43 13.86 -8.18
CA ILE A 80 10.02 13.62 -9.51
C ILE A 80 10.82 12.31 -9.48
N GLY A 81 10.35 11.32 -10.25
CA GLY A 81 11.01 10.02 -10.33
C GLY A 81 10.85 9.14 -9.10
N GLU A 82 10.00 9.51 -8.14
CA GLU A 82 9.84 8.81 -6.85
C GLU A 82 8.41 8.30 -6.64
N LEU A 83 8.33 7.10 -6.10
CA LEU A 83 7.12 6.45 -5.64
C LEU A 83 7.27 6.20 -4.14
N GLU A 84 6.21 6.45 -3.37
CA GLU A 84 6.14 6.04 -1.98
C GLU A 84 5.13 4.91 -1.83
N VAL A 85 5.52 3.84 -1.13
CA VAL A 85 4.60 2.83 -0.61
C VAL A 85 4.30 3.15 0.83
N ARG A 86 3.02 3.32 1.14
CA ARG A 86 2.51 3.44 2.50
C ARG A 86 1.71 2.18 2.84
N THR A 87 2.05 1.55 3.95
CA THR A 87 1.35 0.38 4.47
C THR A 87 0.70 0.75 5.79
N GLU A 88 -0.58 0.43 5.91
CA GLU A 88 -1.38 0.63 7.11
C GLU A 88 -2.04 -0.69 7.50
N SER A 89 -1.81 -1.13 8.73
CA SER A 89 -2.37 -2.38 9.25
C SER A 89 -3.22 -2.09 10.48
N PHE A 90 -4.43 -2.61 10.47
CA PHE A 90 -5.35 -2.54 11.59
C PHE A 90 -5.70 -3.95 12.07
N VAL A 91 -5.39 -4.22 13.34
CA VAL A 91 -5.67 -5.47 14.03
C VAL A 91 -6.33 -5.14 15.36
N PRO A 92 -7.42 -5.82 15.77
CA PRO A 92 -8.07 -5.55 17.04
C PRO A 92 -7.10 -5.65 18.22
N GLY A 93 -7.24 -4.75 19.19
CA GLY A 93 -6.36 -4.70 20.37
C GLY A 93 -4.97 -4.12 20.11
N ARG A 94 -4.67 -3.65 18.88
CA ARG A 94 -3.40 -2.98 18.54
C ARG A 94 -3.65 -1.61 17.93
N GLU A 95 -2.75 -0.69 18.24
CA GLU A 95 -2.71 0.61 17.55
C GLU A 95 -2.37 0.41 16.07
N PRO A 96 -3.01 1.15 15.15
CA PRO A 96 -2.67 1.09 13.74
C PRO A 96 -1.19 1.40 13.52
N SER A 97 -0.50 0.53 12.78
CA SER A 97 0.90 0.79 12.41
C SER A 97 0.96 1.39 11.02
N LEU A 98 1.79 2.42 10.86
CA LEU A 98 2.00 3.10 9.60
C LEU A 98 3.46 3.06 9.17
N ASN A 99 3.71 2.36 8.06
CA ASN A 99 5.02 2.27 7.44
C ASN A 99 5.04 3.04 6.11
N ARG A 100 6.15 3.71 5.82
CA ARG A 100 6.37 4.44 4.57
C ARG A 100 7.74 4.09 4.00
N SER A 101 7.78 3.78 2.72
CA SER A 101 9.02 3.46 2.01
C SER A 101 9.06 4.19 0.67
N PRO A 102 9.93 5.21 0.50
CA PRO A 102 10.20 5.78 -0.80
C PRO A 102 11.05 4.83 -1.65
N VAL A 103 10.85 4.86 -2.96
CA VAL A 103 11.64 4.14 -3.97
C VAL A 103 11.68 4.97 -5.24
N ARG A 104 12.74 4.81 -6.04
CA ARG A 104 12.78 5.44 -7.37
C ARG A 104 11.91 4.64 -8.33
N LEU A 105 11.18 5.33 -9.19
CA LEU A 105 10.33 4.72 -10.23
C LEU A 105 11.10 3.76 -11.14
N VAL A 106 12.37 4.04 -11.41
CA VAL A 106 13.23 3.19 -12.25
C VAL A 106 13.57 1.85 -11.62
N ASP A 107 13.51 1.76 -10.29
CA ASP A 107 13.81 0.55 -9.52
C ASP A 107 12.53 -0.29 -9.26
N VAL A 108 11.37 0.18 -9.73
CA VAL A 108 10.09 -0.50 -9.57
C VAL A 108 9.84 -1.46 -10.73
N ASP A 109 9.95 -2.74 -10.42
CA ASP A 109 9.53 -3.86 -11.27
C ASP A 109 8.48 -4.73 -10.57
N GLU A 110 8.02 -5.77 -11.27
CA GLU A 110 6.97 -6.66 -10.79
C GLU A 110 7.42 -7.53 -9.61
N GLU A 111 8.71 -7.89 -9.55
CA GLU A 111 9.29 -8.67 -8.44
C GLU A 111 9.32 -7.83 -7.17
N TRP A 112 9.83 -6.61 -7.25
CA TRP A 112 9.81 -5.64 -6.17
C TRP A 112 8.38 -5.41 -5.66
N ALA A 113 7.43 -5.17 -6.57
CA ALA A 113 6.04 -4.94 -6.18
C ALA A 113 5.44 -6.17 -5.48
N THR A 114 5.73 -7.37 -5.98
CA THR A 114 5.29 -8.63 -5.37
C THR A 114 5.84 -8.78 -3.95
N ARG A 115 7.13 -8.49 -3.74
CA ARG A 115 7.75 -8.50 -2.40
C ARG A 115 7.07 -7.52 -1.45
N GLN A 116 6.72 -6.32 -1.89
CA GLN A 116 6.03 -5.34 -1.05
C GLN A 116 4.67 -5.86 -0.55
N PHE A 117 3.88 -6.49 -1.43
CA PHE A 117 2.61 -7.11 -1.04
C PHE A 117 2.81 -8.26 -0.07
N GLN A 118 3.73 -9.18 -0.37
CA GLN A 118 4.02 -10.35 0.46
C GLN A 118 4.50 -9.95 1.86
N GLN A 119 5.52 -9.10 1.95
CA GLN A 119 6.05 -8.63 3.24
C GLN A 119 4.98 -7.93 4.08
N SER A 120 4.13 -7.11 3.45
CA SER A 120 3.05 -6.41 4.17
C SER A 120 1.97 -7.38 4.68
N LEU A 121 1.65 -8.43 3.90
CA LEU A 121 0.72 -9.48 4.31
C LEU A 121 1.29 -10.35 5.43
N ASP A 122 2.56 -10.74 5.33
CA ASP A 122 3.23 -11.54 6.36
C ASP A 122 3.23 -10.77 7.70
N ILE A 123 3.65 -9.50 7.69
CA ILE A 123 3.60 -8.64 8.88
C ILE A 123 2.18 -8.56 9.44
N PHE A 124 1.17 -8.38 8.58
CA PHE A 124 -0.22 -8.30 9.02
C PHE A 124 -0.71 -9.60 9.69
N VAL A 125 -0.38 -10.76 9.12
CA VAL A 125 -0.73 -12.06 9.68
C VAL A 125 -0.01 -12.31 11.01
N ASP A 126 1.27 -11.93 11.12
CA ASP A 126 2.02 -12.02 12.37
C ASP A 126 1.42 -11.14 13.47
N LEU A 127 0.98 -9.92 13.13
CA LEU A 127 0.29 -9.02 14.06
C LEU A 127 -1.03 -9.64 14.56
N LEU A 128 -1.80 -10.28 13.68
CA LEU A 128 -3.04 -10.98 14.03
C LEU A 128 -2.78 -12.17 14.95
N ALA A 129 -1.80 -13.01 14.61
CA ALA A 129 -1.44 -14.18 15.42
C ALA A 129 -0.98 -13.76 16.83
N GLY A 130 -0.20 -12.68 16.91
CA GLY A 130 0.25 -12.14 18.19
C GLY A 130 -0.85 -11.46 19.01
N ALA A 131 -1.90 -10.91 18.40
CA ALA A 131 -3.02 -10.31 19.13
C ALA A 131 -3.83 -11.38 19.88
N LYS A 132 -4.13 -12.50 19.19
CA LYS A 132 -4.86 -13.63 19.79
C LYS A 132 -4.15 -14.23 21.01
N ALA A 133 -2.82 -14.29 20.98
CA ALA A 133 -2.04 -14.80 22.10
C ALA A 133 -2.13 -13.88 23.34
N ALA A 134 -2.13 -12.56 23.14
CA ALA A 134 -2.27 -11.60 24.22
C ALA A 134 -3.66 -11.64 24.87
N ASP A 135 -4.71 -11.77 24.05
CA ASP A 135 -6.09 -11.89 24.55
C ASP A 135 -6.28 -13.16 25.41
N ALA A 136 -5.68 -14.28 25.01
CA ALA A 136 -5.72 -15.53 25.76
C ALA A 136 -5.01 -15.41 27.13
N ALA A 137 -3.83 -14.80 27.16
CA ALA A 137 -3.07 -14.60 28.40
C ALA A 137 -3.82 -13.69 29.40
N ASN A 138 -4.42 -12.60 28.90
CA ASN A 138 -5.20 -11.69 29.74
C ASN A 138 -6.48 -12.36 30.30
N ALA A 139 -7.11 -13.24 29.53
CA ALA A 139 -8.28 -13.99 29.99
C ALA A 139 -7.93 -15.01 31.08
N GLU A 140 -6.76 -15.67 31.00
CA GLU A 140 -6.27 -16.57 32.04
C GLU A 140 -5.93 -15.82 33.34
N GLU A 141 -5.31 -14.63 33.25
CA GLU A 141 -5.00 -13.80 34.43
C GLU A 141 -6.26 -13.32 35.14
N LEU A 142 -7.32 -12.96 34.41
CA LEU A 142 -8.60 -12.53 34.98
C LEU A 142 -9.39 -13.66 35.64
N LEU A 143 -9.19 -14.92 35.23
CA LEU A 143 -9.82 -16.10 35.85
C LEU A 143 -9.05 -16.62 37.07
N ALA A 144 -7.82 -16.16 37.28
CA ALA A 144 -6.97 -16.52 38.41
C ALA A 144 -7.15 -15.61 39.64
N VAL A 145 -7.98 -14.56 39.54
CA VAL A 145 -8.35 -13.62 40.61
C VAL A 145 -9.74 -13.95 41.16
#